data_AF-A0AA39A1V7-F1
#
_entry.id   AF-A0AA39A1V7-F1
#
_cell.length_a   1.000
_cell.length_b   1.000
_cell.length_c   1.000
_cell.angle_alpha   90.00
_cell.angle_beta   90.00
_cell.angle_gamma   90.00
#
_symmetry.space_group_name_H-M   'P 1'
#
loop_
_entity.id
_entity.type
_entity.pdbx_description
1 polymer ?
#
loop_
_entity_poly.entity_id
_entity_poly.type
_entity_poly.pdbx_seq_one_letter_code
_entity_poly.pdbx_strand_id
1 'polypeptide(L)'
;MSGLYTQNFSSARALSPHIRTAPDVESQYLTELLAEYQKLGPFMQVLPICSRLLNQEILRVSGMIPKQGFGDFDRLQRGSPSPLGSSEMMPNIRGTSFGGWNGLPHERLGGPQGMTMDWQAPPGSPSSYIVKKILRLEIPVDSYPNFNFVGRLLGPRGNSLKRVEASTGCRVYIRGKGSIKDPDKEEELRGRPGYEHLNDPLYILIEAELPVSIVDVQLRRAQEIIEELLKPVDESHDFYKRQQLRELALLNSNFREESPQPRGSASPFSSSGMKRAKTGR
;
A
#
# COMPACT_ATOMS: atom_id res chain seq x y z
N MET A 1 -63.68 16.73 -62.51
CA MET A 1 -62.57 17.58 -62.98
C MET A 1 -61.74 17.98 -61.78
N SER A 2 -60.49 17.52 -61.76
CA SER A 2 -59.26 18.16 -61.24
C SER A 2 -59.30 19.11 -60.02
N GLY A 3 -58.44 18.81 -59.04
CA GLY A 3 -57.90 19.82 -58.12
C GLY A 3 -57.24 19.26 -56.85
N LEU A 4 -55.94 19.01 -56.90
CA LEU A 4 -55.04 18.63 -55.79
C LEU A 4 -54.79 19.83 -54.85
N TYR A 5 -54.57 19.60 -53.55
CA TYR A 5 -53.31 19.93 -52.84
C TYR A 5 -53.34 19.42 -51.38
N THR A 6 -52.26 18.74 -51.03
CA THR A 6 -51.89 18.11 -49.75
C THR A 6 -51.28 19.14 -48.80
N GLN A 7 -51.61 19.10 -47.50
CA GLN A 7 -50.77 19.61 -46.40
C GLN A 7 -51.05 18.81 -45.12
N ASN A 8 -50.03 18.06 -44.68
CA ASN A 8 -50.01 17.28 -43.45
C ASN A 8 -49.75 18.19 -42.23
N PHE A 9 -50.54 18.03 -41.15
CA PHE A 9 -50.09 18.38 -39.80
C PHE A 9 -50.55 17.30 -38.82
N SER A 10 -49.60 16.50 -38.32
CA SER A 10 -49.79 15.55 -37.24
C SER A 10 -49.58 16.22 -35.88
N SER A 11 -50.53 15.97 -34.97
CA SER A 11 -50.52 16.43 -33.59
C SER A 11 -49.40 15.79 -32.76
N ALA A 12 -48.74 16.61 -31.94
CA ALA A 12 -47.59 16.28 -31.12
C ALA A 12 -47.90 15.17 -30.08
N ARG A 13 -47.04 14.15 -30.02
CA ARG A 13 -46.89 13.28 -28.85
C ARG A 13 -45.96 13.98 -27.87
N ALA A 14 -46.46 14.29 -26.68
CA ALA A 14 -45.64 14.76 -25.56
C ALA A 14 -44.71 13.62 -25.09
N LEU A 15 -43.40 13.87 -25.11
CA LEU A 15 -42.37 13.03 -24.52
C LEU A 15 -41.85 13.68 -23.23
N SER A 16 -41.65 12.83 -22.23
CA SER A 16 -41.10 13.06 -20.89
C SER A 16 -39.86 13.99 -20.87
N PRO A 17 -39.66 14.82 -19.82
CA PRO A 17 -38.50 15.69 -19.75
C PRO A 17 -37.23 14.87 -19.46
N HIS A 18 -36.48 14.55 -20.52
CA HIS A 18 -35.05 14.25 -20.37
C HIS A 18 -34.32 15.57 -20.06
N ILE A 19 -33.81 15.67 -18.84
CA ILE A 19 -32.90 16.73 -18.43
C ILE A 19 -31.67 16.65 -19.34
N ARG A 20 -31.56 17.61 -20.25
CA ARG A 20 -30.33 17.87 -21.00
C ARG A 20 -29.34 18.51 -20.03
N THR A 21 -28.38 17.74 -19.52
CA THR A 21 -27.24 18.29 -18.78
C THR A 21 -26.33 19.02 -19.76
N ALA A 22 -26.21 20.34 -19.61
CA ALA A 22 -25.32 21.17 -20.41
C ALA A 22 -23.86 20.85 -20.07
N PRO A 23 -22.97 20.64 -21.06
CA PRO A 23 -21.55 20.28 -20.84
C PRO A 23 -20.76 21.36 -20.08
N ASP A 24 -21.27 22.58 -20.04
CA ASP A 24 -20.64 23.73 -19.37
C ASP A 24 -20.70 23.62 -17.83
N VAL A 25 -21.76 22.98 -17.29
CA VAL A 25 -21.98 22.84 -15.84
C VAL A 25 -20.98 21.87 -15.21
N GLU A 26 -20.64 20.79 -15.92
CA GLU A 26 -19.71 19.76 -15.41
C GLU A 26 -18.26 20.27 -15.39
N SER A 27 -17.90 21.14 -16.34
CA SER A 27 -16.59 21.81 -16.38
C SER A 27 -16.44 22.85 -15.25
N GLN A 28 -17.50 23.60 -14.95
CA GLN A 28 -17.51 24.55 -13.83
C GLN A 28 -17.39 23.80 -12.49
N TYR A 29 -18.14 22.71 -12.33
CA TYR A 29 -18.08 21.85 -11.14
C TYR A 29 -16.69 21.23 -10.92
N LEU A 30 -16.05 20.72 -11.97
CA LEU A 30 -14.68 20.20 -11.87
C LEU A 30 -13.69 21.28 -11.42
N THR A 31 -13.86 22.51 -11.90
CA THR A 31 -13.01 23.64 -11.53
C THR A 31 -13.16 23.99 -10.04
N GLU A 32 -14.38 23.94 -9.51
CA GLU A 32 -14.64 24.15 -8.08
C GLU A 32 -13.99 23.05 -7.21
N LEU A 33 -14.10 21.78 -7.60
CA LEU A 33 -13.48 20.66 -6.89
C LEU A 33 -11.95 20.79 -6.83
N LEU A 34 -11.32 21.22 -7.92
CA LEU A 34 -9.86 21.45 -7.97
C LEU A 34 -9.45 22.65 -7.11
N ALA A 35 -10.27 23.69 -7.02
CA ALA A 35 -10.02 24.82 -6.14
C ALA A 35 -10.14 24.43 -4.66
N GLU A 36 -11.11 23.58 -4.30
CA GLU A 36 -11.23 23.04 -2.95
C GLU A 36 -10.04 22.14 -2.57
N TYR A 37 -9.52 21.38 -3.53
CA TYR A 37 -8.35 20.53 -3.31
C TYR A 37 -7.11 21.35 -2.89
N GLN A 38 -6.89 22.49 -3.54
CA GLN A 38 -5.79 23.40 -3.16
C GLN A 38 -6.00 24.00 -1.76
N LYS A 39 -7.24 24.37 -1.41
CA LYS A 39 -7.58 24.90 -0.08
C LYS A 39 -7.40 23.85 1.02
N LEU A 40 -7.64 22.58 0.72
CA LEU A 40 -7.51 21.48 1.67
C LEU A 40 -6.05 21.06 1.90
N GLY A 41 -5.12 21.42 1.02
CA GLY A 41 -3.70 21.07 1.08
C GLY A 41 -3.05 21.17 2.48
N PRO A 42 -3.18 22.30 3.19
CA PRO A 42 -2.63 22.46 4.55
C PRO A 42 -3.27 21.56 5.61
N PHE A 43 -4.47 21.04 5.37
CA PHE A 43 -5.28 20.27 6.32
C PHE A 43 -5.35 18.78 5.99
N MET A 44 -4.65 18.32 4.95
CA MET A 44 -4.68 16.93 4.48
C MET A 44 -4.31 15.91 5.56
N GLN A 45 -3.43 16.28 6.49
CA GLN A 45 -3.01 15.41 7.59
C GLN A 45 -4.05 15.30 8.71
N VAL A 46 -4.94 16.28 8.84
CA VAL A 46 -5.97 16.34 9.89
C VAL A 46 -7.38 16.01 9.37
N LEU A 47 -7.59 16.05 8.05
CA LEU A 47 -8.86 15.72 7.38
C LEU A 47 -8.69 14.64 6.29
N PRO A 48 -8.18 13.44 6.63
CA PRO A 48 -7.87 12.39 5.64
C PRO A 48 -9.13 11.87 4.92
N ILE A 49 -10.28 11.90 5.58
CA ILE A 49 -11.56 11.44 4.99
C ILE A 49 -12.05 12.43 3.93
N CYS A 50 -12.04 13.73 4.22
CA CYS A 50 -12.48 14.77 3.28
C CYS A 50 -11.61 14.78 2.02
N SER A 51 -10.30 14.63 2.20
CA SER A 51 -9.35 14.49 1.09
C SER A 51 -9.68 13.30 0.18
N ARG A 52 -9.96 12.14 0.78
CA ARG A 52 -10.26 10.92 0.02
C ARG A 52 -11.55 11.06 -0.79
N LEU A 53 -12.59 11.63 -0.20
CA LEU A 53 -13.88 11.83 -0.88
C LEU A 53 -13.77 12.85 -2.02
N LEU A 54 -13.03 13.94 -1.81
CA LEU A 54 -12.80 14.95 -2.84
C LEU A 54 -12.04 14.39 -4.04
N ASN A 55 -10.97 13.61 -3.79
CA ASN A 55 -10.22 12.93 -4.85
C ASN A 55 -11.08 11.92 -5.63
N GLN A 56 -11.97 11.20 -4.94
CA GLN A 56 -12.89 10.26 -5.58
C GLN A 56 -13.86 10.97 -6.51
N GLU A 57 -14.37 12.14 -6.09
CA GLU A 57 -15.30 12.94 -6.89
C GLU A 57 -14.60 13.59 -8.10
N ILE A 58 -13.38 14.10 -7.95
CA ILE A 58 -12.57 14.61 -9.06
C ILE A 58 -12.36 13.54 -10.12
N LEU A 59 -12.02 12.30 -9.73
CA LEU A 59 -11.84 11.19 -10.68
C LEU A 59 -13.15 10.79 -11.37
N ARG A 60 -14.28 10.88 -10.66
CA ARG A 60 -15.62 10.61 -11.19
C ARG A 60 -16.02 11.64 -12.24
N VAL A 61 -15.83 12.93 -11.95
CA VAL A 61 -16.21 14.05 -12.83
C VAL A 61 -15.23 14.17 -14.01
N SER A 62 -13.94 13.88 -13.81
CA SER A 62 -12.94 13.89 -14.87
C SER A 62 -13.09 12.74 -15.88
N GLY A 63 -14.06 11.84 -15.71
CA GLY A 63 -14.31 10.74 -16.65
C GLY A 63 -13.21 9.66 -16.70
N MET A 64 -12.32 9.63 -15.71
CA MET A 64 -11.17 8.69 -15.66
C MET A 64 -11.50 7.34 -15.01
N ILE A 65 -12.77 7.07 -14.68
CA ILE A 65 -13.24 5.74 -14.28
C ILE A 65 -13.61 4.95 -15.54
N PRO A 66 -12.98 3.78 -15.81
CA PRO A 66 -13.42 2.91 -16.88
C PRO A 66 -14.86 2.45 -16.60
N LYS A 67 -15.78 2.76 -17.52
CA LYS A 67 -17.12 2.18 -17.54
C LYS A 67 -16.99 0.68 -17.83
N GLN A 68 -17.04 -0.17 -16.81
CA GLN A 68 -17.20 -1.60 -17.01
C GLN A 68 -18.24 -2.19 -16.06
N GLY A 69 -19.44 -2.40 -16.61
CA GLY A 69 -20.28 -3.56 -16.36
C GLY A 69 -21.12 -3.57 -15.09
N PHE A 70 -22.35 -3.06 -15.18
CA PHE A 70 -23.47 -3.63 -14.41
C PHE A 70 -24.74 -3.56 -15.25
N GLY A 71 -24.84 -4.49 -16.21
CA GLY A 71 -26.09 -4.86 -16.85
C GLY A 71 -26.67 -6.07 -16.13
N ASP A 72 -27.94 -5.95 -15.79
CA ASP A 72 -28.94 -7.03 -15.71
C ASP A 72 -28.81 -8.06 -14.58
N PHE A 73 -29.31 -7.69 -13.39
CA PHE A 73 -30.17 -8.59 -12.61
C PHE A 73 -31.37 -7.80 -12.07
N ASP A 74 -32.33 -7.60 -12.96
CA ASP A 74 -33.66 -7.10 -12.67
C ASP A 74 -34.43 -8.14 -11.85
N ARG A 75 -34.59 -7.89 -10.55
CA ARG A 75 -35.77 -8.25 -9.74
C ARG A 75 -35.49 -7.91 -8.29
N LEU A 76 -36.12 -6.85 -7.80
CA LEU A 76 -37.11 -6.94 -6.71
C LEU A 76 -37.54 -5.52 -6.30
N GLN A 77 -38.86 -5.35 -6.37
CA GLN A 77 -39.69 -4.51 -5.51
C GLN A 77 -39.46 -2.99 -5.56
N ARG A 78 -40.39 -2.37 -6.29
CA ARG A 78 -40.99 -1.07 -5.98
C ARG A 78 -41.12 -0.85 -4.47
N GLY A 79 -40.78 0.35 -4.03
CA GLY A 79 -41.16 0.87 -2.71
C GLY A 79 -40.40 2.16 -2.40
N SER A 80 -40.91 3.28 -2.91
CA SER A 80 -40.40 4.62 -2.60
C SER A 80 -40.47 4.94 -1.09
N PRO A 81 -39.57 5.80 -0.57
CA PRO A 81 -39.42 6.13 0.85
C PRO A 81 -40.23 7.39 1.21
N SER A 82 -40.63 7.54 2.48
CA SER A 82 -40.83 8.85 3.14
C SER A 82 -40.92 8.76 4.66
N PRO A 83 -40.64 9.87 5.39
CA PRO A 83 -39.92 9.88 6.67
C PRO A 83 -40.71 10.52 7.82
N LEU A 84 -40.28 10.29 9.07
CA LEU A 84 -40.64 11.06 10.29
C LEU A 84 -39.66 10.62 11.39
N GLY A 85 -39.05 11.40 12.27
CA GLY A 85 -38.92 12.84 12.53
C GLY A 85 -37.65 13.02 13.42
N SER A 86 -36.97 14.17 13.38
CA SER A 86 -36.93 15.20 14.46
C SER A 86 -36.68 14.66 15.88
N SER A 87 -35.84 15.20 16.77
CA SER A 87 -34.89 16.31 16.82
C SER A 87 -34.20 16.18 18.20
N GLU A 88 -32.92 16.58 18.30
CA GLU A 88 -32.24 17.20 19.47
C GLU A 88 -32.12 16.48 20.84
N MET A 89 -30.88 16.36 21.34
CA MET A 89 -30.38 17.16 22.49
C MET A 89 -28.87 16.93 22.76
N MET A 90 -28.20 17.97 23.28
CA MET A 90 -26.76 18.21 23.39
C MET A 90 -25.89 17.19 24.16
N PRO A 91 -24.54 17.22 23.96
CA PRO A 91 -23.57 16.42 24.71
C PRO A 91 -22.98 17.19 25.90
N ASN A 92 -22.57 16.47 26.95
CA ASN A 92 -21.63 16.98 27.95
C ASN A 92 -20.65 15.90 28.43
N ILE A 93 -19.40 16.07 28.03
CA ILE A 93 -18.17 16.05 28.86
C ILE A 93 -18.03 14.97 29.96
N ARG A 94 -17.18 13.98 29.66
CA ARG A 94 -16.09 13.42 30.51
C ARG A 94 -15.28 12.46 29.62
N GLY A 95 -13.99 12.59 29.38
CA GLY A 95 -12.91 12.87 30.33
C GLY A 95 -12.10 11.58 30.49
N THR A 96 -11.19 11.33 29.53
CA THR A 96 -10.08 10.39 29.63
C THR A 96 -9.22 10.72 30.85
N SER A 97 -8.86 9.71 31.64
CA SER A 97 -7.63 9.79 32.46
C SER A 97 -6.99 8.43 32.64
N PHE A 98 -5.67 8.49 32.58
CA PHE A 98 -4.64 7.47 32.60
C PHE A 98 -3.97 7.52 33.99
N GLY A 99 -3.56 6.40 34.56
CA GLY A 99 -2.63 6.35 35.72
C GLY A 99 -3.15 5.59 36.94
N GLY A 100 -2.42 4.55 37.35
CA GLY A 100 -2.75 3.70 38.49
C GLY A 100 -2.11 4.12 39.83
N TRP A 101 -2.39 3.32 40.87
CA TRP A 101 -1.53 2.93 42.02
C TRP A 101 -2.31 2.01 42.98
N ASN A 102 -1.57 1.27 43.79
CA ASN A 102 -1.91 0.12 44.64
C ASN A 102 -2.99 0.33 45.74
N GLY A 103 -3.57 -0.79 46.24
CA GLY A 103 -3.83 -0.95 47.69
C GLY A 103 -5.18 -1.57 48.13
N LEU A 104 -5.17 -2.89 48.40
CA LEU A 104 -5.91 -3.68 49.43
C LEU A 104 -7.47 -3.71 49.48
N PRO A 105 -8.06 -4.79 50.04
CA PRO A 105 -9.41 -5.27 49.71
C PRO A 105 -10.46 -4.94 50.77
N HIS A 106 -11.74 -4.83 50.37
CA HIS A 106 -12.86 -4.85 51.32
C HIS A 106 -14.17 -5.41 50.72
N GLU A 107 -14.53 -6.58 51.25
CA GLU A 107 -15.86 -7.10 51.64
C GLU A 107 -17.14 -6.77 50.83
N ARG A 108 -17.64 -7.84 50.18
CA ARG A 108 -19.00 -8.44 50.25
C ARG A 108 -20.17 -7.55 50.73
N LEU A 109 -21.12 -7.29 49.82
CA LEU A 109 -22.60 -7.31 49.98
C LEU A 109 -23.18 -7.08 48.56
N GLY A 110 -23.93 -7.96 47.90
CA GLY A 110 -25.26 -8.44 48.27
C GLY A 110 -26.36 -7.56 47.63
N GLY A 111 -26.85 -7.88 46.42
CA GLY A 111 -28.05 -7.26 45.83
C GLY A 111 -28.27 -7.57 44.33
N PRO A 112 -29.53 -7.71 43.83
CA PRO A 112 -29.88 -8.74 42.85
C PRO A 112 -30.07 -8.28 41.39
N GLN A 113 -30.07 -9.29 40.53
CA GLN A 113 -30.44 -9.35 39.10
C GLN A 113 -31.14 -8.12 38.49
N GLY A 114 -30.42 -7.44 37.60
CA GLY A 114 -30.96 -6.50 36.63
C GLY A 114 -30.43 -6.84 35.25
N MET A 115 -31.25 -7.56 34.47
CA MET A 115 -31.28 -7.64 33.00
C MET A 115 -30.11 -7.00 32.25
N THR A 116 -29.17 -7.84 31.80
CA THR A 116 -28.11 -7.51 30.86
C THR A 116 -28.73 -7.24 29.50
N MET A 117 -28.85 -5.97 29.10
CA MET A 117 -29.03 -5.66 27.68
C MET A 117 -27.66 -5.80 27.02
N ASP A 118 -27.47 -6.93 26.36
CA ASP A 118 -26.50 -7.09 25.28
C ASP A 118 -26.89 -6.12 24.16
N TRP A 119 -26.26 -4.93 24.15
CA TRP A 119 -26.19 -4.14 22.93
C TRP A 119 -25.41 -4.97 21.91
N GLN A 120 -26.13 -5.80 21.17
CA GLN A 120 -25.62 -6.54 20.03
C GLN A 120 -25.07 -5.50 19.06
N ALA A 121 -23.74 -5.46 18.98
CA ALA A 121 -23.05 -4.71 17.96
C ALA A 121 -23.68 -5.08 16.60
N PRO A 122 -23.98 -4.11 15.72
CA PRO A 122 -24.45 -4.43 14.39
C PRO A 122 -23.48 -5.43 13.76
N PRO A 123 -23.96 -6.51 13.11
CA PRO A 123 -23.09 -7.48 12.47
C PRO A 123 -22.16 -6.70 11.53
N GLY A 124 -20.86 -6.82 11.79
CA GLY A 124 -19.84 -6.09 11.05
C GLY A 124 -20.10 -6.24 9.56
N SER A 125 -20.10 -5.11 8.84
CA SER A 125 -20.33 -5.07 7.40
C SER A 125 -19.58 -6.23 6.72
N PRO A 126 -20.21 -6.97 5.80
CA PRO A 126 -19.61 -8.14 5.16
C PRO A 126 -18.41 -7.81 4.27
N SER A 127 -17.88 -6.58 4.31
CA SER A 127 -16.66 -6.13 3.63
C SER A 127 -15.42 -6.08 4.54
N SER A 128 -15.55 -6.35 5.85
CA SER A 128 -14.43 -6.25 6.82
C SER A 128 -13.84 -7.59 7.24
N TYR A 129 -14.32 -8.71 6.69
CA TYR A 129 -13.79 -10.04 6.98
C TYR A 129 -12.34 -10.14 6.49
N ILE A 130 -11.43 -10.32 7.44
CA ILE A 130 -10.01 -10.54 7.18
C ILE A 130 -9.81 -12.03 6.99
N VAL A 131 -9.10 -12.41 5.92
CA VAL A 131 -8.67 -13.80 5.72
C VAL A 131 -7.16 -13.86 5.62
N LYS A 132 -6.63 -15.00 6.05
CA LYS A 132 -5.22 -15.35 5.89
C LYS A 132 -5.06 -16.28 4.70
N LYS A 133 -4.30 -15.85 3.70
CA LYS A 133 -3.86 -16.69 2.56
C LYS A 133 -2.36 -16.86 2.59
N ILE A 134 -1.90 -18.05 2.23
CA ILE A 134 -0.48 -18.41 2.24
C ILE A 134 -0.13 -18.99 0.87
N LEU A 135 0.96 -18.51 0.27
CA LEU A 135 1.50 -18.96 -1.00
C LEU A 135 2.95 -19.39 -0.81
N ARG A 136 3.31 -20.56 -1.34
CA ARG A 136 4.69 -21.08 -1.34
C ARG A 136 5.27 -20.95 -2.75
N LEU A 137 6.45 -20.32 -2.85
CA LEU A 137 7.23 -20.19 -4.09
C LEU A 137 8.56 -20.92 -3.94
N GLU A 138 8.90 -21.75 -4.90
CA GLU A 138 10.17 -22.46 -4.93
C GLU A 138 11.26 -21.62 -5.59
N ILE A 139 12.49 -21.71 -5.09
CA ILE A 139 13.64 -21.01 -5.66
C ILE A 139 14.46 -22.03 -6.47
N PRO A 140 14.72 -21.80 -7.76
CA PRO A 140 15.45 -22.74 -8.63
C PRO A 140 16.96 -22.66 -8.39
N VAL A 141 17.40 -23.00 -7.17
CA VAL A 141 18.82 -23.00 -6.77
C VAL A 141 19.64 -24.03 -7.56
N ASP A 142 19.04 -25.17 -7.90
CA ASP A 142 19.71 -26.24 -8.64
C ASP A 142 20.04 -25.83 -10.08
N SER A 143 19.17 -25.03 -10.70
CA SER A 143 19.37 -24.53 -12.07
C SER A 143 20.41 -23.41 -12.14
N TYR A 144 20.60 -22.65 -11.06
CA TYR A 144 21.47 -21.47 -11.02
C TYR A 144 22.26 -21.39 -9.70
N PRO A 145 23.21 -22.32 -9.46
CA PRO A 145 23.93 -22.42 -8.18
C PRO A 145 24.83 -21.22 -7.89
N ASN A 146 25.28 -20.50 -8.93
CA ASN A 146 26.16 -19.33 -8.79
C ASN A 146 25.38 -18.03 -8.52
N PHE A 147 24.04 -18.06 -8.53
CA PHE A 147 23.21 -16.87 -8.37
C PHE A 147 22.69 -16.75 -6.93
N ASN A 148 22.94 -15.61 -6.29
CA ASN A 148 22.50 -15.37 -4.92
C ASN A 148 21.08 -14.77 -4.87
N PHE A 149 20.07 -15.63 -4.92
CA PHE A 149 18.65 -15.25 -4.84
C PHE A 149 18.31 -14.53 -3.53
N VAL A 150 18.76 -15.07 -2.38
CA VAL A 150 18.44 -14.54 -1.04
C VAL A 150 19.00 -13.13 -0.87
N GLY A 151 20.25 -12.91 -1.26
CA GLY A 151 20.91 -11.60 -1.20
C GLY A 151 20.22 -10.57 -2.08
N ARG A 152 19.83 -10.96 -3.31
CA ARG A 152 19.09 -10.08 -4.23
C ARG A 152 17.69 -9.74 -3.73
N LEU A 153 16.98 -10.69 -3.13
CA LEU A 153 15.64 -10.49 -2.58
C LEU A 153 15.67 -9.56 -1.35
N LEU A 154 16.59 -9.81 -0.41
CA LEU A 154 16.72 -8.99 0.82
C LEU A 154 17.23 -7.58 0.50
N GLY A 155 18.27 -7.48 -0.33
CA GLY A 155 18.98 -6.24 -0.59
C GLY A 155 19.67 -5.66 0.66
N PRO A 156 20.13 -4.39 0.61
CA PRO A 156 20.90 -3.79 1.69
C PRO A 156 20.05 -3.70 2.97
N ARG A 157 20.56 -4.29 4.06
CA ARG A 157 19.88 -4.34 5.38
C ARG A 157 18.44 -4.89 5.35
N GLY A 158 18.09 -5.68 4.32
CA GLY A 158 16.73 -6.20 4.13
C GLY A 158 15.73 -5.16 3.59
N ASN A 159 16.20 -3.98 3.17
CA ASN A 159 15.31 -2.90 2.72
C ASN A 159 14.52 -3.25 1.47
N SER A 160 15.09 -4.06 0.56
CA SER A 160 14.38 -4.41 -0.68
C SER A 160 13.16 -5.27 -0.37
N LEU A 161 13.33 -6.32 0.44
CA LEU A 161 12.21 -7.15 0.89
C LEU A 161 11.17 -6.35 1.67
N LYS A 162 11.61 -5.48 2.60
CA LYS A 162 10.72 -4.60 3.36
C LYS A 162 9.89 -3.68 2.46
N ARG A 163 10.43 -3.18 1.34
CA ARG A 163 9.66 -2.38 0.37
C ARG A 163 8.59 -3.22 -0.32
N VAL A 164 8.89 -4.47 -0.67
CA VAL A 164 7.90 -5.38 -1.25
C VAL A 164 6.76 -5.64 -0.26
N GLU A 165 7.08 -5.96 0.99
CA GLU A 165 6.10 -6.16 2.07
C GLU A 165 5.25 -4.90 2.31
N ALA A 166 5.88 -3.73 2.41
CA ALA A 166 5.17 -2.46 2.63
C ALA A 166 4.25 -2.08 1.45
N SER A 167 4.65 -2.38 0.21
CA SER A 167 3.88 -2.05 -0.99
C SER A 167 2.68 -2.98 -1.25
N THR A 168 2.76 -4.23 -0.76
CA THR A 168 1.75 -5.27 -0.99
C THR A 168 0.90 -5.54 0.26
N GLY A 169 1.37 -5.16 1.45
CA GLY A 169 0.73 -5.52 2.71
C GLY A 169 0.85 -7.01 3.06
N CYS A 170 1.69 -7.76 2.33
CA CYS A 170 1.97 -9.16 2.59
C CYS A 170 3.23 -9.30 3.47
N ARG A 171 3.33 -10.41 4.20
CA ARG A 171 4.54 -10.84 4.91
C ARG A 171 5.28 -11.87 4.09
N VAL A 172 6.59 -11.75 4.00
CA VAL A 172 7.42 -12.62 3.17
C VAL A 172 8.48 -13.29 4.04
N TYR A 173 8.49 -14.62 4.05
CA TYR A 173 9.44 -15.41 4.81
C TYR A 173 10.32 -16.22 3.86
N ILE A 174 11.63 -16.16 4.06
CA ILE A 174 12.60 -17.03 3.40
C ILE A 174 12.81 -18.23 4.32
N ARG A 175 12.53 -19.44 3.82
CA ARG A 175 12.56 -20.71 4.56
C ARG A 175 13.25 -21.78 3.72
N GLY A 176 13.43 -22.98 4.27
CA GLY A 176 14.18 -24.04 3.60
C GLY A 176 15.67 -24.05 3.93
N LYS A 177 16.35 -25.03 3.37
CA LYS A 177 17.80 -25.23 3.44
C LYS A 177 18.55 -24.07 2.76
N GLY A 178 19.58 -23.53 3.41
CA GLY A 178 20.34 -22.37 2.93
C GLY A 178 19.66 -21.02 3.17
N SER A 179 18.57 -21.00 3.96
CA SER A 179 17.93 -19.74 4.40
C SER A 179 18.76 -19.03 5.48
N ILE A 180 19.59 -19.76 6.22
CA ILE A 180 20.49 -19.22 7.22
C ILE A 180 21.86 -19.00 6.58
N LYS A 181 22.46 -17.83 6.86
CA LYS A 181 23.73 -17.43 6.25
C LYS A 181 24.88 -18.39 6.60
N ASP A 182 24.93 -18.86 7.84
CA ASP A 182 26.00 -19.71 8.35
C ASP A 182 25.54 -21.19 8.33
N PRO A 183 26.16 -22.07 7.53
CA PRO A 183 25.70 -23.45 7.36
C PRO A 183 25.86 -24.30 8.63
N ASP A 184 26.91 -24.06 9.42
CA ASP A 184 27.15 -24.80 10.67
C ASP A 184 26.03 -24.54 11.69
N LYS A 185 25.56 -23.29 11.77
CA LYS A 185 24.43 -22.91 12.63
C LYS A 185 23.12 -23.48 12.11
N GLU A 186 22.97 -23.57 10.80
CA GLU A 186 21.79 -24.17 10.19
C GLU A 186 21.66 -25.64 10.60
N GLU A 187 22.76 -26.40 10.57
CA GLU A 187 22.79 -27.80 10.97
C GLU A 187 22.51 -27.99 12.46
N GLU A 188 23.03 -27.11 13.33
CA GLU A 188 22.76 -27.16 14.78
C GLU A 188 21.30 -26.84 15.14
N LEU A 189 20.66 -25.98 14.36
CA LEU A 189 19.24 -25.60 14.54
C LEU A 189 18.29 -26.61 13.90
N ARG A 190 18.79 -27.46 13.01
CA ARG A 190 18.00 -28.47 12.32
C ARG A 190 17.38 -29.46 13.33
N GLY A 191 16.08 -29.70 13.20
CA GLY A 191 15.34 -30.58 14.11
C GLY A 191 14.91 -29.94 15.42
N ARG A 192 15.24 -28.66 15.68
CA ARG A 192 14.65 -27.91 16.79
C ARG A 192 13.23 -27.45 16.44
N PRO A 193 12.31 -27.34 17.43
CA PRO A 193 10.97 -26.82 17.20
C PRO A 193 11.04 -25.42 16.60
N GLY A 194 10.28 -25.19 15.52
CA GLY A 194 10.29 -23.94 14.76
C GLY A 194 11.28 -23.88 13.58
N TYR A 195 12.23 -24.83 13.50
CA TYR A 195 13.23 -24.94 12.42
C TYR A 195 13.02 -26.19 11.54
N GLU A 196 11.83 -26.78 11.58
CA GLU A 196 11.48 -27.98 10.80
C GLU A 196 11.64 -27.77 9.29
N HIS A 197 11.40 -26.54 8.83
CA HIS A 197 11.56 -26.11 7.45
C HIS A 197 12.99 -26.21 6.91
N LEU A 198 14.01 -26.37 7.77
CA LEU A 198 15.40 -26.54 7.30
C LEU A 198 15.62 -27.87 6.56
N ASN A 199 14.66 -28.81 6.67
CA ASN A 199 14.68 -30.05 5.88
C ASN A 199 14.16 -29.86 4.45
N ASP A 200 13.37 -28.81 4.20
CA ASP A 200 12.80 -28.52 2.89
C ASP A 200 13.80 -27.80 1.99
N PRO A 201 13.69 -27.92 0.64
CA PRO A 201 14.50 -27.12 -0.29
C PRO A 201 14.24 -25.63 -0.11
N LEU A 202 15.16 -24.74 -0.49
CA LEU A 202 14.99 -23.29 -0.31
C LEU A 202 13.68 -22.77 -0.97
N TYR A 203 12.84 -22.09 -0.18
CA TYR A 203 11.55 -21.57 -0.64
C TYR A 203 11.17 -20.25 0.03
N ILE A 204 10.23 -19.54 -0.58
CA ILE A 204 9.64 -18.31 -0.06
C ILE A 204 8.18 -18.59 0.33
N LEU A 205 7.78 -18.15 1.51
CA LEU A 205 6.40 -18.18 1.99
C LEU A 205 5.86 -16.76 2.02
N ILE A 206 4.82 -16.50 1.24
CA ILE A 206 4.10 -15.22 1.24
C ILE A 206 2.81 -15.42 2.02
N GLU A 207 2.64 -14.67 3.09
CA GLU A 207 1.44 -14.66 3.93
C GLU A 207 0.71 -13.32 3.77
N ALA A 208 -0.56 -13.36 3.38
CA ALA A 208 -1.41 -12.20 3.26
C ALA A 208 -2.56 -12.31 4.25
N GLU A 209 -2.60 -11.41 5.24
CA GLU A 209 -3.69 -11.27 6.21
C GLU A 209 -4.40 -9.94 5.92
N LEU A 210 -5.38 -9.98 5.02
CA LEU A 210 -6.02 -8.81 4.43
C LEU A 210 -7.53 -9.03 4.24
N PRO A 211 -8.34 -7.97 4.06
CA PRO A 211 -9.73 -8.10 3.67
C PRO A 211 -9.88 -8.92 2.38
N VAL A 212 -10.90 -9.77 2.32
CA VAL A 212 -11.10 -10.69 1.18
C VAL A 212 -11.24 -9.99 -0.16
N SER A 213 -11.75 -8.75 -0.17
CA SER A 213 -11.86 -7.95 -1.39
C SER A 213 -10.49 -7.68 -2.06
N ILE A 214 -9.40 -7.66 -1.30
CA ILE A 214 -8.07 -7.27 -1.81
C ILE A 214 -7.00 -8.35 -1.63
N VAL A 215 -7.22 -9.36 -0.78
CA VAL A 215 -6.20 -10.36 -0.43
C VAL A 215 -5.63 -11.07 -1.66
N ASP A 216 -6.48 -11.44 -2.63
CA ASP A 216 -6.05 -12.15 -3.83
C ASP A 216 -5.23 -11.27 -4.76
N VAL A 217 -5.62 -10.00 -4.88
CA VAL A 217 -4.91 -9.02 -5.71
C VAL A 217 -3.53 -8.74 -5.12
N GLN A 218 -3.44 -8.54 -3.81
CA GLN A 218 -2.17 -8.25 -3.14
C GLN A 218 -1.23 -9.46 -3.10
N LEU A 219 -1.77 -10.66 -2.85
CA LEU A 219 -0.99 -11.89 -2.88
C LEU A 219 -0.39 -12.14 -4.27
N ARG A 220 -1.18 -11.94 -5.34
CA ARG A 220 -0.71 -12.04 -6.73
C ARG A 220 0.35 -10.99 -7.04
N ARG A 221 0.14 -9.74 -6.62
CA ARG A 221 1.11 -8.66 -6.82
C ARG A 221 2.45 -8.96 -6.14
N ALA A 222 2.40 -9.48 -4.90
CA ALA A 222 3.60 -9.89 -4.19
C ALA A 222 4.33 -11.04 -4.91
N GLN A 223 3.56 -12.02 -5.40
CA GLN A 223 4.08 -13.12 -6.21
C GLN A 223 4.81 -12.61 -7.45
N GLU A 224 4.18 -11.73 -8.25
CA GLU A 224 4.77 -11.19 -9.49
C GLU A 224 6.10 -10.47 -9.24
N ILE A 225 6.15 -9.62 -8.21
CA ILE A 225 7.37 -8.88 -7.84
C ILE A 225 8.48 -9.86 -7.42
N ILE A 226 8.14 -10.86 -6.61
CA ILE A 226 9.13 -11.84 -6.13
C ILE A 226 9.62 -12.72 -7.28
N GLU A 227 8.73 -13.20 -8.15
CA GLU A 227 9.11 -13.98 -9.33
C GLU A 227 10.03 -13.19 -10.27
N GLU A 228 9.81 -11.89 -10.44
CA GLU A 228 10.71 -11.01 -11.20
C GLU A 228 12.10 -10.92 -10.56
N LEU A 229 12.18 -10.83 -9.23
CA LEU A 229 13.45 -10.82 -8.49
C LEU A 229 14.17 -12.17 -8.54
N LEU A 230 13.43 -13.27 -8.68
CA LEU A 230 13.96 -14.62 -8.81
C LEU A 230 14.41 -14.97 -10.23
N LYS A 231 14.15 -14.14 -11.25
CA LYS A 231 14.69 -14.39 -12.59
C LYS A 231 16.18 -14.08 -12.60
N PRO A 232 17.06 -15.05 -12.93
CA PRO A 232 18.47 -14.77 -13.10
C PRO A 232 18.64 -13.85 -14.31
N VAL A 233 19.39 -12.77 -14.10
CA VAL A 233 19.72 -11.77 -15.13
C VAL A 233 21.24 -11.65 -15.15
N ASP A 234 21.83 -11.48 -16.33
CA ASP A 234 23.25 -11.21 -16.46
C ASP A 234 23.64 -9.96 -15.67
N GLU A 235 24.79 -10.01 -14.99
CA GLU A 235 25.23 -8.96 -14.07
C GLU A 235 25.36 -7.58 -14.74
N SER A 236 25.72 -7.57 -16.03
CA SER A 236 25.84 -6.36 -16.84
C SER A 236 24.49 -5.67 -17.07
N HIS A 237 23.38 -6.40 -16.97
CA HIS A 237 22.02 -5.91 -17.21
C HIS A 237 21.19 -5.92 -15.91
N ASP A 238 21.78 -6.31 -14.78
CA ASP A 238 21.15 -6.35 -13.49
C ASP A 238 21.03 -4.95 -12.86
N PHE A 239 19.97 -4.23 -13.24
CA PHE A 239 19.63 -2.92 -12.68
C PHE A 239 19.34 -2.99 -11.18
N TYR A 240 18.71 -4.07 -10.70
CA TYR A 240 18.38 -4.25 -9.28
C TYR A 240 19.63 -4.35 -8.42
N LYS A 241 20.58 -5.23 -8.78
CA LYS A 241 21.86 -5.37 -8.08
C LYS A 241 22.64 -4.06 -8.08
N ARG A 242 22.67 -3.35 -9.21
CA ARG A 242 23.36 -2.05 -9.32
C ARG A 242 22.74 -0.98 -8.41
N GLN A 243 21.41 -0.94 -8.33
CA GLN A 243 20.69 -0.04 -7.43
C GLN A 243 20.94 -0.40 -5.96
N GLN A 244 20.90 -1.68 -5.61
CA GLN A 244 21.17 -2.17 -4.25
C GLN A 244 22.60 -1.87 -3.80
N LEU A 245 23.60 -2.06 -4.67
CA LEU A 245 24.99 -1.73 -4.37
C LEU A 245 25.19 -0.22 -4.21
N ARG A 246 24.50 0.61 -5.00
CA ARG A 246 24.48 2.07 -4.82
C ARG A 246 23.88 2.46 -3.48
N GLU A 247 22.73 1.90 -3.12
CA GLU A 247 22.07 2.13 -1.82
C GLU A 247 22.99 1.69 -0.66
N LEU A 248 23.64 0.54 -0.78
CA LEU A 248 24.58 0.03 0.22
C LEU A 248 25.79 0.97 0.41
N ALA A 249 26.37 1.48 -0.69
CA ALA A 249 27.50 2.40 -0.63
C ALA A 249 27.14 3.70 0.11
N LEU A 250 25.95 4.25 -0.14
CA LEU A 250 25.43 5.45 0.54
C LEU A 250 25.18 5.20 2.03
N LEU A 251 24.63 4.03 2.39
CA LEU A 251 24.41 3.66 3.80
C LEU A 251 25.72 3.48 4.57
N ASN A 252 26.78 3.05 3.88
CA ASN A 252 28.10 2.88 4.49
C ASN A 252 28.89 4.21 4.55
N SER A 253 28.71 5.14 3.61
CA SER A 253 29.38 6.44 3.62
C SER A 253 28.93 7.34 4.77
N ASN A 254 27.63 7.33 5.09
CA ASN A 254 27.06 8.16 6.16
C ASN A 254 27.51 7.74 7.57
N PHE A 255 28.16 6.58 7.71
CA PHE A 255 28.67 6.09 8.99
C PHE A 255 30.12 6.53 9.26
N ARG A 256 30.78 7.21 8.30
CA ARG A 256 32.21 7.56 8.40
C ARG A 256 32.48 9.04 8.70
N GLU A 257 31.46 9.89 8.73
CA GLU A 257 31.63 11.31 9.05
C GLU A 257 31.80 11.60 10.56
N GLU A 258 31.54 10.60 11.42
CA GLU A 258 31.73 10.69 12.88
C GLU A 258 32.99 9.93 13.34
N SER A 259 34.13 10.25 12.73
CA SER A 259 35.44 9.93 13.33
C SER A 259 36.31 11.20 13.29
N PRO A 260 36.76 11.72 14.45
CA PRO A 260 37.47 12.99 14.50
C PRO A 260 38.92 12.77 14.06
N GLN A 261 39.24 13.10 12.81
CA GLN A 261 40.63 13.30 12.39
C GLN A 261 40.78 14.59 11.56
N PRO A 262 41.92 15.29 11.73
CA PRO A 262 41.97 16.73 11.71
C PRO A 262 41.92 17.31 10.31
N ARG A 263 41.36 18.52 10.20
CA ARG A 263 41.48 19.38 9.01
C ARG A 263 42.96 19.61 8.70
N GLY A 264 43.49 18.85 7.75
CA GLY A 264 44.75 19.13 7.08
C GLY A 264 44.48 19.87 5.78
N SER A 265 44.26 21.18 5.84
CA SER A 265 44.35 22.04 4.68
C SER A 265 45.83 22.21 4.30
N ALA A 266 46.25 21.68 3.16
CA ALA A 266 47.53 22.05 2.54
C ALA A 266 47.43 22.04 1.01
N SER A 267 47.17 23.23 0.46
CA SER A 267 47.76 23.87 -0.73
C SER A 267 48.26 23.00 -1.90
N PRO A 268 47.82 23.25 -3.15
CA PRO A 268 48.50 22.83 -4.36
C PRO A 268 49.22 24.03 -5.00
N PHE A 269 50.49 24.26 -4.69
CA PHE A 269 51.34 25.08 -5.56
C PHE A 269 52.79 24.59 -5.60
N SER A 270 53.31 24.54 -6.82
CA SER A 270 54.70 24.41 -7.27
C SER A 270 55.32 22.99 -7.38
N SER A 271 55.30 22.45 -8.60
CA SER A 271 56.45 21.72 -9.13
C SER A 271 56.48 21.81 -10.67
N SER A 272 57.14 22.84 -11.20
CA SER A 272 57.66 22.82 -12.57
C SER A 272 59.08 23.37 -12.54
N GLY A 273 60.03 22.50 -12.22
CA GLY A 273 61.46 22.78 -12.24
C GLY A 273 62.05 22.47 -13.61
N MET A 274 62.31 23.52 -14.38
CA MET A 274 62.92 23.48 -15.72
C MET A 274 64.37 22.96 -15.65
N LYS A 275 64.72 22.01 -16.52
CA LYS A 275 66.09 21.51 -16.69
C LYS A 275 66.91 22.56 -17.46
N ARG A 276 67.92 23.16 -16.80
CA ARG A 276 68.91 24.06 -17.43
C ARG A 276 70.19 23.29 -17.75
N ALA A 277 70.67 23.46 -18.99
CA ALA A 277 71.86 22.82 -19.55
C ALA A 277 73.17 23.23 -18.87
N LYS A 278 74.17 22.34 -18.91
CA LYS A 278 75.55 22.58 -18.47
C LYS A 278 76.46 22.57 -19.70
N THR A 279 76.93 23.75 -20.10
CA THR A 279 78.04 23.94 -21.04
C THR A 279 79.37 23.69 -20.33
N GLY A 280 80.31 23.05 -21.03
CA GLY A 280 81.62 22.67 -20.50
C GLY A 280 82.67 23.79 -20.48
N ARG A 281 83.70 23.57 -19.67
CA ARG A 281 85.13 23.52 -20.03
C ARG A 281 85.90 22.99 -18.83
#